data_AF-A0A9E3CLA4-F1
#
_entry.id   AF-A0A9E3CLA4-F1
#
_cell.length_a   1.000
_cell.length_b   1.000
_cell.length_c   1.000
_cell.angle_alpha   90.00
_cell.angle_beta   90.00
_cell.angle_gamma   90.00
#
_symmetry.space_group_name_H-M   'P 1'
#
loop_
_entity.id
_entity.type
_entity.pdbx_description
1 polymer ?
#
loop_
_entity_poly.entity_id
_entity_poly.type
_entity_poly.pdbx_seq_one_letter_code
_entity_poly.pdbx_strand_id
1 'polypeptide(L)'
;MNRPQSLKIAAGLVLLQALALVGWGATELIRALTGDPNDRGTAVLLGVVVMIYATGVALAARGVWNARRWSQTPSYLVSFFAVVVGFGQVNHLPAVMIPMIVIGIAAFVALSWPDTRDALGGI
;
A
#
# COMPACT_ATOMS: atom_id res chain seq x y z
N MET A 1 8.21 6.65 -27.29
CA MET A 1 7.94 5.57 -26.33
C MET A 1 6.71 5.96 -25.49
N ASN A 2 5.49 5.75 -25.98
CA ASN A 2 4.29 6.08 -25.22
C ASN A 2 4.14 5.08 -24.06
N ARG A 3 4.47 5.50 -22.84
CA ARG A 3 4.15 4.72 -21.65
C ARG A 3 2.63 4.67 -21.51
N PRO A 4 2.01 3.47 -21.45
CA PRO A 4 0.57 3.34 -21.45
C PRO A 4 -0.05 4.08 -20.25
N GLN A 5 -1.19 4.76 -20.46
CA GLN A 5 -1.85 5.53 -19.40
C GLN A 5 -2.25 4.66 -18.20
N SER A 6 -2.57 3.39 -18.44
CA SER A 6 -2.81 2.38 -17.41
C SER A 6 -1.66 2.25 -16.40
N LEU A 7 -0.41 2.33 -16.87
CA LEU A 7 0.77 2.26 -16.00
C LEU A 7 0.88 3.48 -15.07
N LYS A 8 0.54 4.68 -15.57
CA LYS A 8 0.54 5.91 -14.77
C LYS A 8 -0.57 5.87 -13.71
N ILE A 9 -1.75 5.37 -14.07
CA ILE A 9 -2.88 5.20 -13.15
C ILE A 9 -2.53 4.18 -12.06
N ALA A 10 -1.97 3.02 -12.43
CA ALA A 10 -1.53 1.99 -11.48
C ALA A 10 -0.49 2.54 -10.50
N ALA A 11 0.53 3.24 -10.99
CA ALA A 11 1.56 3.80 -10.13
C ALA A 11 1.01 4.91 -9.22
N GLY A 12 0.06 5.73 -9.71
CA GLY A 12 -0.64 6.71 -8.89
C GLY A 12 -1.45 6.07 -7.75
N LEU A 13 -2.15 4.96 -8.02
CA LEU A 13 -2.92 4.23 -7.01
C LEU A 13 -2.02 3.60 -5.94
N VAL A 14 -0.91 2.99 -6.32
CA VAL A 14 0.06 2.41 -5.37
C VAL A 14 0.71 3.51 -4.53
N LEU A 15 1.00 4.67 -5.13
CA LEU A 15 1.54 5.82 -4.39
C LEU A 15 0.52 6.37 -3.37
N LEU A 16 -0.77 6.37 -3.73
CA LEU A 16 -1.85 6.77 -2.83
C LEU A 16 -2.03 5.78 -1.66
N GLN A 17 -1.87 4.48 -1.91
CA GLN A 17 -1.77 3.45 -0.86
C GLN A 17 -0.61 3.69 0.10
N ALA A 18 0.58 3.98 -0.43
CA ALA A 18 1.75 4.27 0.39
C ALA A 18 1.50 5.49 1.28
N LEU A 19 0.91 6.56 0.73
CA LEU A 19 0.56 7.76 1.49
C LEU A 19 -0.48 7.49 2.59
N ALA A 20 -1.49 6.67 2.30
CA ALA A 20 -2.48 6.27 3.31
C ALA A 20 -1.84 5.48 4.46
N LEU A 21 -0.94 4.54 4.14
CA LEU A 21 -0.18 3.78 5.14
C LEU A 21 0.74 4.68 5.97
N VAL A 22 1.40 5.66 5.34
CA VAL A 22 2.24 6.65 6.06
C VAL A 22 1.38 7.50 6.99
N GLY A 23 0.23 8.00 6.51
CA GLY A 23 -0.69 8.80 7.32
C GLY A 23 -1.20 8.03 8.53
N TRP A 24 -1.64 6.80 8.32
CA TRP A 24 -2.09 5.91 9.40
C TRP A 24 -0.96 5.58 10.40
N GLY A 25 0.20 5.17 9.89
CA GLY A 25 1.38 4.88 10.72
C GLY A 25 1.83 6.09 11.53
N ALA A 26 1.79 7.29 10.95
CA ALA A 26 2.10 8.52 11.65
C ALA A 26 1.08 8.83 12.75
N THR A 27 -0.22 8.64 12.51
CA THR A 27 -1.23 8.84 13.56
C THR A 27 -1.08 7.87 14.73
N GLU A 28 -0.76 6.60 14.46
CA GLU A 28 -0.52 5.61 15.50
C GLU A 28 0.79 5.91 16.26
N LEU A 29 1.83 6.40 15.57
CA LEU A 29 3.07 6.83 16.21
C LEU A 29 2.85 8.06 17.11
N ILE A 30 2.05 9.03 16.65
CA ILE A 30 1.66 10.19 17.45
C ILE A 30 0.89 9.72 18.68
N ARG A 31 -0.12 8.85 18.52
CA ARG A 31 -0.90 8.28 19.64
C ARG A 31 -0.03 7.49 20.61
N ALA A 32 0.98 6.77 20.13
CA ALA A 32 1.96 6.06 20.95
C ALA A 32 2.86 7.00 21.76
N LEU A 33 3.21 8.16 21.21
CA LEU A 33 4.08 9.16 21.83
C LEU A 33 3.33 10.14 22.75
N THR A 34 2.07 10.46 22.44
CA THR A 34 1.24 11.42 23.19
C THR A 34 0.23 10.77 24.13
N GLY A 35 -0.13 9.51 23.90
CA GLY A 35 -1.02 8.73 24.77
C GLY A 35 -0.26 7.97 25.85
N ASP A 36 -1.00 7.38 26.78
CA ASP A 36 -0.47 6.43 27.76
C ASP A 36 -0.75 5.00 27.23
N PRO A 37 0.12 4.42 26.37
CA PRO A 37 -0.03 3.03 25.99
C PRO A 37 0.33 2.17 27.20
N ASN A 38 -0.45 1.10 27.42
CA ASN A 38 -0.14 0.06 28.42
C ASN A 38 1.29 -0.52 28.26
N ASP A 39 1.93 -0.30 27.11
CA ASP A 39 3.34 -0.62 26.88
C ASP A 39 3.95 0.22 25.72
N ARG A 40 4.72 1.26 26.07
CA ARG A 40 5.39 2.17 25.10
C ARG A 40 6.34 1.44 24.15
N GLY A 41 6.98 0.35 24.60
CA GLY A 41 7.91 -0.43 23.77
C GLY A 41 7.21 -1.12 22.59
N THR A 42 6.05 -1.73 22.86
CA THR A 42 5.21 -2.37 21.85
C THR A 42 4.71 -1.36 20.81
N ALA A 43 4.33 -0.15 21.25
CA ALA A 43 3.83 0.89 20.36
C ALA A 43 4.92 1.46 19.43
N VAL A 44 6.13 1.67 19.93
CA VAL A 44 7.28 2.10 19.11
C VAL A 44 7.66 1.02 18.09
N LEU A 45 7.72 -0.25 18.50
CA LEU A 45 8.02 -1.36 17.60
C LEU A 45 7.02 -1.45 16.45
N LEU A 46 5.72 -1.39 16.76
CA LEU A 46 4.65 -1.38 15.76
C LEU A 46 4.78 -0.20 14.80
N GLY A 47 5.05 1.01 15.33
CA GLY A 47 5.27 2.20 14.51
C GLY A 47 6.44 2.05 13.53
N VAL A 48 7.58 1.53 14.00
CA VAL A 48 8.77 1.28 13.15
C VAL A 48 8.47 0.25 12.07
N VAL A 49 7.83 -0.87 12.41
CA VAL A 49 7.46 -1.92 11.45
C VAL A 49 6.52 -1.38 10.38
N VAL A 50 5.51 -0.58 10.75
CA VAL A 50 4.60 0.07 9.80
C VAL A 50 5.36 1.03 8.88
N MET A 51 6.34 1.77 9.41
CA MET A 51 7.14 2.71 8.63
C MET A 51 8.07 2.00 7.62
N ILE A 52 8.67 0.86 8.03
CA ILE A 52 9.42 -0.03 7.13
C ILE A 52 8.49 -0.58 6.04
N TYR A 53 7.30 -1.06 6.42
CA TYR A 53 6.31 -1.57 5.48
C TYR A 53 5.89 -0.50 4.47
N ALA A 54 5.55 0.71 4.94
CA ALA A 54 5.19 1.83 4.09
C ALA A 54 6.31 2.21 3.12
N THR A 55 7.57 2.16 3.56
CA THR A 55 8.74 2.37 2.70
C THR A 55 8.85 1.29 1.62
N GLY A 56 8.59 0.02 1.98
CA GLY A 56 8.53 -1.10 1.03
C GLY A 56 7.45 -0.89 -0.04
N VAL A 57 6.27 -0.40 0.35
CA VAL A 57 5.17 -0.07 -0.58
C VAL A 57 5.57 1.11 -1.48
N ALA A 58 6.21 2.15 -0.95
CA ALA A 58 6.69 3.29 -1.73
C ALA A 58 7.76 2.88 -2.75
N LEU A 59 8.67 1.97 -2.38
CA LEU A 59 9.66 1.38 -3.29
C LEU A 59 8.99 0.53 -4.38
N ALA A 60 7.94 -0.22 -4.03
CA ALA A 60 7.14 -0.95 -5.01
C ALA A 60 6.43 -0.01 -6.00
N ALA A 61 5.85 1.10 -5.52
CA ALA A 61 5.27 2.14 -6.38
C ALA A 61 6.30 2.70 -7.37
N ARG A 62 7.50 2.98 -6.87
CA ARG A 62 8.62 3.48 -7.68
C ARG A 62 9.15 2.42 -8.66
N GLY A 63 9.08 1.14 -8.30
CA GLY A 63 9.39 0.01 -9.18
C GLY A 63 8.39 -0.13 -10.31
N VAL A 64 7.09 -0.03 -10.01
CA VAL A 64 5.99 -0.04 -11.01
C VAL A 64 6.13 1.14 -11.95
N TRP A 65 6.41 2.34 -11.45
CA TRP A 65 6.68 3.53 -12.27
C TRP A 65 7.85 3.32 -13.25
N ASN A 66 8.86 2.56 -12.82
CA ASN A 66 10.05 2.24 -13.62
C ASN A 66 9.90 0.94 -14.44
N ALA A 67 8.69 0.35 -14.50
CA ALA A 67 8.41 -0.89 -15.22
C ALA A 67 9.38 -2.04 -14.87
N ARG A 68 9.77 -2.17 -13.59
CA ARG A 68 10.69 -3.23 -13.16
C ARG A 68 9.93 -4.53 -12.89
N ARG A 69 10.35 -5.63 -13.51
CA ARG A 69 9.83 -7.00 -13.29
C ARG A 69 9.70 -7.37 -11.81
N TRP A 70 10.68 -6.98 -10.99
CA TRP A 70 10.69 -7.36 -9.56
C TRP A 70 9.62 -6.70 -8.70
N SER A 71 9.04 -5.56 -9.12
CA SER A 71 7.97 -4.88 -8.34
C SER A 71 6.59 -5.49 -8.50
N GLN A 72 6.41 -6.45 -9.41
CA GLN A 72 5.10 -7.03 -9.70
C GLN A 72 4.58 -7.89 -8.54
N THR A 73 5.39 -8.84 -8.05
CA THR A 73 5.02 -9.73 -6.93
C THR A 73 4.75 -8.99 -5.62
N PRO A 74 5.59 -8.03 -5.18
CA PRO A 74 5.33 -7.25 -3.97
C PRO A 74 4.04 -6.43 -4.06
N SER A 75 3.78 -5.78 -5.20
CA SER A 75 2.58 -4.95 -5.38
C SER A 75 1.28 -5.76 -5.33
N TYR A 76 1.29 -6.99 -5.88
CA TYR A 76 0.16 -7.91 -5.77
C TYR A 76 -0.08 -8.34 -4.33
N LEU A 77 0.98 -8.70 -3.59
CA LEU A 77 0.87 -9.10 -2.18
C LEU A 77 0.32 -7.96 -1.32
N VAL A 78 0.86 -6.75 -1.46
CA VAL A 78 0.41 -5.58 -0.71
C VAL A 78 -1.06 -5.28 -1.00
N SER A 79 -1.47 -5.32 -2.27
CA SER A 79 -2.86 -5.07 -2.68
C SER A 79 -3.81 -6.12 -2.09
N PHE A 80 -3.42 -7.39 -2.13
CA PHE A 80 -4.19 -8.49 -1.56
C PHE A 80 -4.33 -8.35 -0.04
N PHE A 81 -3.22 -8.11 0.67
CA PHE A 81 -3.26 -7.90 2.12
C PHE A 81 -4.05 -6.65 2.52
N ALA A 82 -3.99 -5.57 1.73
CA ALA A 82 -4.80 -4.38 1.97
C ALA A 82 -6.31 -4.71 1.95
N VAL A 83 -6.77 -5.56 1.03
CA VAL A 83 -8.16 -6.01 0.98
C VAL A 83 -8.50 -6.90 2.18
N VAL A 84 -7.68 -7.92 2.46
CA VAL A 84 -7.93 -8.88 3.56
C VAL A 84 -7.95 -8.19 4.92
N VAL A 85 -6.93 -7.37 5.21
CA VAL A 85 -6.83 -6.62 6.48
C VAL A 85 -7.93 -5.58 6.59
N GLY A 86 -8.21 -4.87 5.50
CA GLY A 86 -9.30 -3.89 5.45
C GLY A 86 -10.64 -4.54 5.80
N PHE A 87 -10.93 -5.72 5.25
CA PHE A 87 -12.17 -6.43 5.53
C PHE A 87 -12.29 -6.86 7.01
N GLY A 88 -11.19 -7.34 7.61
CA GLY A 88 -11.16 -7.72 9.03
C GLY A 88 -11.41 -6.54 9.98
N GLN A 89 -10.95 -5.35 9.61
CA GLN A 89 -11.03 -4.16 10.46
C GLN A 89 -12.19 -3.21 10.10
N VAL A 90 -12.99 -3.53 9.08
CA VAL A 90 -14.02 -2.61 8.56
C VAL A 90 -15.07 -2.23 9.60
N ASN A 91 -15.42 -3.16 10.50
CA ASN A 91 -16.41 -2.91 11.55
C ASN A 91 -15.87 -2.01 12.68
N HIS A 92 -14.55 -1.95 12.85
CA HIS A 92 -13.90 -1.14 13.88
C HIS A 92 -13.52 0.26 13.37
N LEU A 93 -13.08 0.35 12.11
CA LEU A 93 -12.52 1.56 11.52
C LEU A 93 -13.05 1.78 10.07
N PRO A 94 -14.37 1.90 9.86
CA PRO A 94 -14.96 1.90 8.53
C PRO A 94 -14.44 3.05 7.66
N ALA A 95 -14.24 4.24 8.25
CA ALA A 95 -13.78 5.43 7.54
C ALA A 95 -12.38 5.28 6.91
N VAL A 96 -11.53 4.41 7.47
CA VAL A 96 -10.17 4.17 6.96
C VAL A 96 -10.11 2.87 6.14
N MET A 97 -10.81 1.84 6.59
CA MET A 97 -10.71 0.52 5.98
C MET A 97 -11.46 0.42 4.66
N ILE A 98 -12.62 1.09 4.53
CA ILE A 98 -13.35 1.13 3.25
C ILE A 98 -12.50 1.73 2.12
N PRO A 99 -11.92 2.95 2.25
CA PRO A 99 -11.07 3.48 1.19
C PRO A 99 -9.83 2.61 0.96
N MET A 100 -9.23 2.03 2.00
CA MET A 100 -8.10 1.10 1.84
C MET A 100 -8.45 -0.13 0.99
N ILE A 101 -9.62 -0.74 1.23
CA ILE A 101 -10.13 -1.85 0.41
C ILE A 101 -10.33 -1.41 -1.03
N VAL A 102 -10.99 -0.26 -1.25
CA VAL A 102 -11.26 0.26 -2.59
C VAL A 102 -9.95 0.50 -3.36
N ILE A 103 -8.95 1.12 -2.72
CA ILE A 103 -7.65 1.36 -3.36
C ILE A 103 -6.93 0.02 -3.57
N GLY A 104 -7.01 -0.94 -2.63
CA GLY A 104 -6.52 -2.32 -2.75
C GLY A 104 -7.03 -3.01 -4.01
N ILE A 105 -8.35 -2.99 -4.21
CA ILE A 105 -9.01 -3.57 -5.39
C ILE A 105 -8.58 -2.81 -6.65
N ALA A 106 -8.59 -1.48 -6.63
CA ALA A 106 -8.22 -0.66 -7.79
C ALA A 106 -6.76 -0.92 -8.23
N ALA A 107 -5.83 -1.02 -7.28
CA ALA A 107 -4.43 -1.35 -7.55
C ALA A 107 -4.31 -2.77 -8.14
N PHE A 108 -5.01 -3.75 -7.58
CA PHE A 108 -5.01 -5.13 -8.07
C PHE A 108 -5.55 -5.23 -9.50
N VAL A 109 -6.63 -4.52 -9.81
CA VAL A 109 -7.22 -4.45 -11.16
C VAL A 109 -6.26 -3.76 -12.13
N ALA A 110 -5.67 -2.63 -11.73
CA ALA A 110 -4.73 -1.88 -12.57
C ALA A 110 -3.43 -2.67 -12.86
N LEU A 111 -2.95 -3.46 -11.90
CA LEU A 111 -1.84 -4.40 -12.06
C LEU A 111 -2.19 -5.58 -12.97
N SER A 112 -3.47 -5.97 -13.00
CA SER A 112 -3.97 -7.09 -13.81
C SER A 112 -4.30 -6.72 -15.25
N TRP A 113 -4.23 -5.44 -15.61
CA TRP A 113 -4.44 -4.98 -16.97
C TRP A 113 -3.35 -5.54 -17.90
N PRO A 114 -3.69 -6.10 -19.07
CA PRO A 114 -2.73 -6.72 -19.99
C PRO A 114 -1.57 -5.78 -20.36
N ASP A 115 -1.84 -4.51 -20.66
CA ASP A 115 -0.80 -3.50 -20.95
C ASP A 115 0.20 -3.31 -19.80
N THR A 116 -0.27 -3.36 -18.54
CA THR A 116 0.59 -3.22 -17.35
C THR A 116 1.41 -4.48 -17.13
N ARG A 117 0.81 -5.65 -17.36
CA ARG A 117 1.47 -6.96 -17.26
C ARG A 117 2.58 -7.11 -18.31
N ASP A 118 2.30 -6.73 -19.55
CA ASP A 118 3.29 -6.77 -20.64
C ASP A 118 4.42 -5.78 -20.41
N ALA A 119 4.11 -4.57 -19.94
CA ALA A 119 5.12 -3.56 -19.62
C ALA A 119 6.03 -3.96 -18.44
N LEU A 120 5.50 -4.69 -17.46
CA LEU A 120 6.27 -5.27 -16.35
C LEU A 120 6.97 -6.57 -16.75
N GLY A 121 6.86 -7.01 -18.01
CA GLY A 121 7.48 -8.20 -18.55
C GLY A 121 6.76 -9.46 -18.09
N GLY A 122 5.54 -9.69 -18.56
CA GLY A 122 4.73 -10.88 -18.27
C GLY A 122 5.53 -12.19 -18.30
N ILE A 123 5.18 -13.06 -17.35
CA ILE A 123 5.50 -14.50 -17.32
C ILE A 123 4.68 -15.23 -18.37
#